data_AF-A0A3G8ZWG2-F1
#
_entry.id   AF-A0A3G8ZWG2-F1
#
_cell.length_a   1.000
_cell.length_b   1.000
_cell.length_c   1.000
_cell.angle_alpha   90.00
_cell.angle_beta   90.00
_cell.angle_gamma   90.00
#
_symmetry.space_group_name_H-M   'P 1'
#
loop_
_entity.id
_entity.type
_entity.pdbx_description
1 polymer ?
#
loop_
_entity_poly.entity_id
_entity_poly.type
_entity_poly.pdbx_seq_one_letter_code
_entity_poly.pdbx_strand_id
1 'polypeptide(L)'
;MSTPTTPASASSSSGALIPGGALADLALGNSPGTMAARGAGEPIGSEMVTCPECGLMGIVEPTKRNSADFCHGCDFPLFWARSTVISMAGDDTGASLRRLPGTAGRAQRASVACPHCGEPNIPVALTCIRCLQPMEIVAPVPPPPPAPIVAPLISPEPEPARNWWWLVVVCFCLLAMTIIIAIATLT
;
A
#
# COMPACT_ATOMS: atom_id res chain seq x y z
N MET A 1 19.18 44.86 9.24
CA MET A 1 20.45 44.17 8.94
C MET A 1 20.07 42.97 8.08
N SER A 2 20.22 43.13 6.78
CA SER A 2 19.70 42.22 5.76
C SER A 2 20.87 41.75 4.93
N THR A 3 21.07 40.44 4.82
CA THR A 3 22.02 39.85 3.88
C THR A 3 21.27 38.89 2.96
N PRO A 4 21.15 39.19 1.66
CA PRO A 4 20.69 38.23 0.67
C PRO A 4 21.88 37.40 0.16
N THR A 5 21.73 36.08 0.14
CA THR A 5 22.70 35.17 -0.49
C THR A 5 22.20 34.80 -1.88
N THR A 6 22.99 35.20 -2.88
CA THR A 6 22.84 34.96 -4.32
C THR A 6 22.92 33.46 -4.69
N PRO A 7 22.18 32.98 -5.71
CA PRO A 7 22.32 31.64 -6.25
C PRO A 7 23.45 31.55 -7.29
N ALA A 8 24.21 30.45 -7.27
CA ALA A 8 25.24 30.15 -8.27
C ALA A 8 24.75 29.12 -9.31
N SER A 9 24.70 29.60 -10.54
CA SER A 9 25.05 29.01 -11.84
C SER A 9 24.83 27.53 -12.18
N ALA A 10 24.15 27.41 -13.32
CA ALA A 10 23.97 26.28 -14.22
C ALA A 10 25.23 25.46 -14.56
N SER A 11 25.01 24.17 -14.83
CA SER A 11 25.81 23.39 -15.76
C SER A 11 24.89 22.73 -16.80
N SER A 12 25.14 23.13 -18.04
CA SER A 12 24.55 22.64 -19.27
C SER A 12 25.20 21.30 -19.64
N SER A 13 24.41 20.27 -19.91
CA SER A 13 24.88 19.06 -20.59
C SER A 13 24.08 18.85 -21.88
N SER A 14 24.71 19.28 -22.97
CA SER A 14 24.34 18.99 -24.34
C SER A 14 24.38 17.47 -24.59
N GLY A 15 23.21 16.87 -24.82
CA GLY A 15 23.07 15.50 -25.32
C GLY A 15 23.05 15.48 -26.85
N ALA A 16 23.93 14.66 -27.42
CA ALA A 16 24.32 14.64 -28.83
C ALA A 16 23.24 14.15 -29.82
N LEU A 17 23.31 14.71 -31.02
CA LEU A 17 22.70 14.24 -32.26
C LEU A 17 23.26 12.86 -32.66
N ILE A 18 22.39 11.92 -33.03
CA ILE A 18 22.77 10.72 -33.79
C ILE A 18 22.29 10.92 -35.25
N PRO A 19 23.19 10.90 -36.25
CA PRO A 19 22.82 10.84 -37.66
C PRO A 19 22.52 9.39 -38.10
N GLY A 20 21.60 9.25 -39.03
CA GLY A 20 21.22 7.97 -39.62
C GLY A 20 22.13 7.47 -40.74
N GLY A 21 21.87 6.22 -41.16
CA GLY A 21 22.02 5.79 -42.55
C GLY A 21 22.97 4.62 -42.84
N ALA A 22 22.45 3.70 -43.68
CA ALA A 22 23.11 2.68 -44.51
C ALA A 22 23.36 1.30 -43.85
N LEU A 23 22.53 0.29 -44.12
CA LEU A 23 22.49 -0.59 -45.31
C LEU A 23 23.61 -1.66 -45.32
N ALA A 24 23.22 -2.89 -44.99
CA ALA A 24 23.85 -4.10 -45.49
C ALA A 24 22.78 -5.21 -45.61
N ASP A 25 22.33 -5.41 -46.84
CA ASP A 25 21.69 -6.62 -47.35
C ASP A 25 22.54 -7.85 -47.02
N LEU A 26 21.88 -8.97 -46.66
CA LEU A 26 22.13 -10.28 -47.27
C LEU A 26 20.95 -11.22 -46.96
N ALA A 27 20.40 -11.73 -48.05
CA ALA A 27 19.19 -12.53 -48.16
C ALA A 27 19.31 -13.96 -47.61
N LEU A 28 18.16 -14.57 -47.26
CA LEU A 28 17.63 -15.84 -47.84
C LEU A 28 16.56 -16.43 -46.92
N GLY A 29 15.31 -16.47 -47.38
CA GLY A 29 14.21 -17.11 -46.64
C GLY A 29 12.87 -17.03 -47.36
N ASN A 30 12.80 -17.55 -48.59
CA ASN A 30 11.55 -17.78 -49.31
C ASN A 30 10.63 -18.73 -48.52
N SER A 31 9.39 -18.31 -48.25
CA SER A 31 8.23 -19.20 -48.12
C SER A 31 6.92 -18.42 -48.31
N PRO A 32 6.28 -18.48 -49.49
CA PRO A 32 4.87 -18.15 -49.60
C PRO A 32 4.05 -19.38 -49.18
N GLY A 33 3.50 -19.34 -47.98
CA GLY A 33 2.46 -20.26 -47.54
C GLY A 33 1.17 -19.98 -48.29
N THR A 34 0.87 -20.83 -49.27
CA THR A 34 -0.42 -20.89 -49.97
C THR A 34 -1.50 -21.37 -49.00
N MET A 35 -2.26 -20.44 -48.41
CA MET A 35 -3.55 -20.73 -47.78
C MET A 35 -4.65 -20.18 -48.71
N ALA A 36 -5.12 -21.06 -49.60
CA ALA A 36 -6.26 -20.77 -50.46
C ALA A 36 -7.58 -21.02 -49.71
N ALA A 37 -8.29 -19.90 -49.52
CA ALA A 37 -9.74 -19.70 -49.62
C ALA A 37 -10.72 -20.48 -48.72
N ARG A 38 -11.51 -19.72 -47.96
CA ARG A 38 -13.00 -19.73 -48.04
C ARG A 38 -13.58 -18.52 -47.31
N GLY A 39 -14.25 -17.65 -48.08
CA GLY A 39 -14.98 -16.48 -47.57
C GLY A 39 -14.61 -15.16 -48.26
N ALA A 40 -14.56 -15.14 -49.59
CA ALA A 40 -14.67 -13.87 -50.31
C ALA A 40 -16.13 -13.40 -50.15
N GLY A 41 -16.39 -12.64 -49.08
CA GLY A 41 -17.52 -11.72 -49.07
C GLY A 41 -17.24 -10.65 -50.12
N GLU A 42 -18.23 -10.39 -50.96
CA GLU A 42 -18.31 -9.20 -51.80
C GLU A 42 -17.78 -7.96 -51.03
N PRO A 43 -16.87 -7.12 -51.57
CA PRO A 43 -16.45 -5.90 -50.89
C PRO A 43 -17.58 -4.87 -50.95
N ILE A 44 -18.52 -5.01 -50.02
CA ILE A 44 -19.37 -3.91 -49.56
C ILE A 44 -18.45 -3.11 -48.63
N GLY A 45 -17.94 -1.93 -48.95
CA GLY A 45 -18.38 -0.91 -49.87
C GLY A 45 -17.83 0.35 -49.20
N SER A 46 -16.97 1.08 -49.90
CA SER A 46 -16.31 2.22 -49.32
C SER A 46 -17.35 3.24 -48.81
N GLU A 47 -17.27 3.60 -47.52
CA GLU A 47 -18.25 4.44 -46.84
C GLU A 47 -17.79 5.90 -46.88
N MET A 48 -18.71 6.83 -47.15
CA MET A 48 -18.42 8.25 -47.07
C MET A 48 -18.65 8.74 -45.64
N VAL A 49 -17.59 9.24 -45.01
CA VAL A 49 -17.58 9.72 -43.62
C VAL A 49 -17.21 11.20 -43.59
N THR A 50 -17.89 11.97 -42.75
CA THR A 50 -17.59 13.40 -42.55
C THR A 50 -16.57 13.55 -41.42
N CYS A 51 -15.50 14.29 -41.67
CA CYS A 51 -14.49 14.58 -40.65
C CYS A 51 -15.10 15.41 -39.51
N PRO A 52 -14.97 15.00 -38.24
CA PRO A 52 -15.53 15.73 -37.10
C PRO A 52 -14.77 17.01 -36.77
N GLU A 53 -13.50 17.12 -37.18
CA GLU A 53 -12.67 18.30 -36.91
C GLU A 53 -12.89 19.42 -37.93
N CYS A 54 -12.82 19.10 -39.23
CA CYS A 54 -12.87 20.13 -40.28
C CYS A 54 -14.10 20.03 -41.21
N GLY A 55 -14.96 19.04 -41.03
CA GLY A 55 -16.17 18.85 -41.85
C GLY A 55 -15.93 18.31 -43.27
N LEU A 56 -14.67 18.08 -43.67
CA LEU A 56 -14.36 17.52 -44.99
C LEU A 56 -14.86 16.07 -45.09
N MET A 57 -15.47 15.70 -46.21
CA MET A 57 -15.88 14.32 -46.46
C MET A 57 -14.72 13.49 -47.02
N GLY A 58 -14.58 12.27 -46.55
CA GLY A 58 -13.61 11.29 -47.05
C GLY A 58 -14.23 9.90 -47.17
N ILE A 59 -13.66 9.10 -48.06
CA ILE A 59 -14.07 7.72 -48.28
C ILE A 59 -13.19 6.82 -47.43
N VAL A 60 -13.79 5.92 -46.66
CA VAL A 60 -13.07 4.96 -45.82
C VAL A 60 -13.51 3.53 -46.14
N GLU A 61 -12.61 2.57 -45.98
CA GLU A 61 -12.95 1.15 -46.09
C GLU A 61 -13.24 0.59 -44.70
N PRO A 62 -14.51 0.32 -44.32
CA PRO A 62 -14.86 -0.01 -42.94
C PRO A 62 -14.27 -1.35 -42.47
N THR A 63 -13.88 -2.23 -43.40
CA THR A 63 -13.34 -3.55 -43.11
C THR A 63 -11.85 -3.56 -42.75
N LYS A 64 -11.12 -2.47 -42.99
CA LYS A 64 -9.67 -2.38 -42.69
C LYS A 64 -9.30 -0.98 -42.20
N ARG A 65 -8.34 -0.89 -41.30
CA ARG A 65 -7.73 0.41 -40.95
C ARG A 65 -6.57 0.68 -41.90
N ASN A 66 -6.73 1.63 -42.80
CA ASN A 66 -5.69 2.01 -43.76
C ASN A 66 -5.12 3.39 -43.42
N SER A 67 -3.82 3.60 -43.64
CA SER A 67 -3.20 4.93 -43.51
C SER A 67 -3.66 5.90 -44.60
N ALA A 68 -4.28 5.40 -45.67
CA ALA A 68 -4.92 6.25 -46.68
C ALA A 68 -6.23 6.89 -46.18
N ASP A 69 -6.83 6.40 -45.09
CA ASP A 69 -8.14 6.84 -44.58
C ASP A 69 -8.01 8.01 -43.58
N PHE A 70 -7.09 8.93 -43.85
CA PHE A 70 -6.87 10.15 -43.08
C PHE A 70 -7.49 11.35 -43.79
N CYS A 71 -8.00 12.30 -43.01
CA CYS A 71 -8.56 13.52 -43.56
C CYS A 71 -7.46 14.38 -44.20
N HIS A 72 -7.57 14.67 -45.49
CA HIS A 72 -6.60 15.52 -46.19
C HIS A 72 -6.55 16.98 -45.69
N GLY A 73 -7.55 17.44 -44.93
CA GLY A 73 -7.59 18.80 -44.41
C GLY A 73 -6.92 19.00 -43.04
N CYS A 74 -6.94 17.97 -42.18
CA CYS A 74 -6.48 18.09 -40.79
C CYS A 74 -5.77 16.85 -40.23
N ASP A 75 -5.52 15.85 -41.07
CA ASP A 75 -4.87 14.58 -40.69
C ASP A 75 -5.61 13.78 -39.61
N PHE A 76 -6.92 14.00 -39.48
CA PHE A 76 -7.76 13.22 -38.58
C PHE A 76 -8.01 11.80 -39.15
N PRO A 77 -7.82 10.71 -38.39
CA PRO A 77 -8.07 9.35 -38.83
C PRO A 77 -9.59 9.08 -38.98
N LEU A 78 -10.11 9.10 -40.22
CA LEU A 78 -11.54 9.06 -40.50
C LEU A 78 -12.20 7.73 -40.11
N PHE A 79 -11.44 6.63 -40.04
CA PHE A 79 -11.92 5.34 -39.57
C PHE A 79 -12.33 5.31 -38.08
N TRP A 80 -12.06 6.38 -37.31
CA TRP A 80 -12.60 6.57 -35.95
C TRP A 80 -13.87 7.43 -35.90
N ALA A 81 -14.21 8.16 -36.96
CA ALA A 81 -15.35 9.08 -36.99
C ALA A 81 -16.71 8.38 -37.21
N ARG A 82 -16.74 7.05 -37.29
CA ARG A 82 -17.98 6.27 -37.47
C ARG A 82 -18.92 6.46 -36.28
N SER A 83 -20.15 6.90 -36.56
CA SER A 83 -21.21 7.12 -35.58
C SER A 83 -21.98 5.84 -35.23
N THR A 84 -21.84 4.79 -36.03
CA THR A 84 -22.48 3.49 -35.83
C THR A 84 -21.55 2.53 -35.09
N VAL A 85 -21.74 2.44 -33.77
CA VAL A 85 -21.18 1.35 -32.95
C VAL A 85 -21.95 0.08 -33.31
N ILE A 86 -21.40 -0.73 -34.22
CA ILE A 86 -21.92 -2.09 -34.48
C ILE A 86 -21.68 -2.88 -33.19
N SER A 87 -22.74 -3.07 -32.40
CA SER A 87 -22.71 -3.95 -31.24
C SER A 87 -22.50 -5.38 -31.74
N MET A 88 -21.34 -5.97 -31.47
CA MET A 88 -21.11 -7.39 -31.72
C MET A 88 -22.00 -8.17 -30.74
N ALA A 89 -23.15 -8.65 -31.22
CA ALA A 89 -23.98 -9.61 -30.52
C ALA A 89 -23.30 -10.98 -30.60
N GLY A 90 -22.34 -11.22 -29.72
CA GLY A 90 -21.72 -12.53 -29.52
C GLY A 90 -21.84 -12.90 -28.06
N ASP A 91 -22.37 -14.09 -27.76
CA ASP A 91 -22.55 -14.60 -26.40
C ASP A 91 -21.22 -14.55 -25.62
N ASP A 92 -21.12 -13.58 -24.71
CA ASP A 92 -19.97 -13.33 -23.85
C ASP A 92 -19.81 -14.47 -22.82
N THR A 93 -19.23 -15.58 -23.25
CA THR A 93 -18.93 -16.78 -22.44
C THR A 93 -17.76 -16.57 -21.46
N GLY A 94 -17.42 -15.33 -21.10
CA GLY A 94 -16.36 -14.99 -20.13
C GLY A 94 -14.92 -15.33 -20.58
N ALA A 95 -14.76 -15.96 -21.75
CA ALA A 95 -13.46 -16.29 -22.34
C ALA A 95 -12.77 -15.05 -22.95
N SER A 96 -13.54 -14.06 -23.41
CA SER A 96 -13.07 -12.77 -23.93
C SER A 96 -12.40 -11.92 -22.83
N LEU A 97 -12.96 -11.92 -21.61
CA LEU A 97 -12.41 -11.25 -20.42
C LEU A 97 -11.01 -11.73 -20.03
N ARG A 98 -10.65 -12.99 -20.33
CA ARG A 98 -9.32 -13.56 -20.06
C ARG A 98 -8.28 -13.25 -21.14
N ARG A 99 -8.69 -12.73 -22.30
CA ARG A 99 -7.81 -12.42 -23.44
C ARG A 99 -7.73 -10.94 -23.77
N LEU A 100 -8.35 -10.06 -22.99
CA LEU A 100 -8.17 -8.61 -23.13
C LEU A 100 -6.79 -8.22 -22.56
N PRO A 101 -5.80 -7.82 -23.39
CA PRO A 101 -4.59 -7.19 -22.88
C PRO A 101 -5.01 -5.93 -22.11
N GLY A 102 -4.80 -5.94 -20.79
CA GLY A 102 -5.20 -4.85 -19.89
C GLY A 102 -6.29 -5.18 -18.87
N THR A 103 -7.05 -6.28 -18.98
CA THR A 103 -8.01 -6.66 -17.91
C THR A 103 -7.36 -7.38 -16.75
N ALA A 104 -6.19 -8.00 -16.95
CA ALA A 104 -5.36 -8.50 -15.84
C ALA A 104 -4.89 -7.36 -14.90
N GLY A 105 -4.96 -6.10 -15.34
CA GLY A 105 -4.74 -4.91 -14.51
C GLY A 105 -6.00 -4.34 -13.84
N ARG A 106 -7.20 -4.86 -14.16
CA ARG A 106 -8.46 -4.51 -13.49
C ARG A 106 -8.80 -5.41 -12.31
N ALA A 107 -7.94 -6.37 -11.96
CA ALA A 107 -7.88 -6.80 -10.57
C ALA A 107 -7.46 -5.55 -9.79
N GLN A 108 -8.47 -4.82 -9.30
CA GLN A 108 -8.36 -3.62 -8.50
C GLN A 108 -7.53 -4.03 -7.28
N ARG A 109 -6.20 -3.97 -7.41
CA ARG A 109 -5.28 -4.19 -6.30
C ARG A 109 -5.73 -3.14 -5.31
N ALA A 110 -6.32 -3.60 -4.20
CA ALA A 110 -6.90 -2.74 -3.19
C ALA A 110 -5.88 -1.63 -2.89
N SER A 111 -6.20 -0.39 -3.28
CA SER A 111 -5.31 0.73 -3.06
C SER A 111 -5.63 1.31 -1.69
N VAL A 112 -4.60 1.58 -0.91
CA VAL A 112 -4.71 2.28 0.38
C VAL A 112 -4.21 3.70 0.15
N ALA A 113 -5.00 4.71 0.51
CA ALA A 113 -4.59 6.10 0.40
C ALA A 113 -3.48 6.41 1.42
N CYS A 114 -2.41 7.07 0.98
CA CYS A 114 -1.35 7.52 1.87
C CYS A 114 -1.90 8.48 2.95
N PRO A 115 -1.63 8.25 4.25
CA PRO A 115 -2.14 9.10 5.32
C PRO A 115 -1.58 10.53 5.31
N HIS A 116 -0.48 10.77 4.60
CA HIS A 116 0.19 12.07 4.54
C HIS A 116 -0.21 12.91 3.31
N CYS A 117 -0.46 12.29 2.15
CA CYS A 117 -0.69 13.02 0.90
C CYS A 117 -1.84 12.48 0.01
N GLY A 118 -2.57 11.46 0.48
CA GLY A 118 -3.72 10.88 -0.23
C GLY A 118 -3.40 9.99 -1.43
N GLU A 119 -2.13 9.84 -1.80
CA GLU A 119 -1.75 9.06 -2.98
C GLU A 119 -2.05 7.55 -2.80
N PRO A 120 -2.74 6.90 -3.75
CA PRO A 120 -3.02 5.47 -3.68
C PRO A 120 -1.73 4.64 -3.73
N ASN A 121 -1.53 3.80 -2.72
CA ASN A 121 -0.42 2.85 -2.64
C ASN A 121 -0.91 1.40 -2.64
N ILE A 122 -0.01 0.47 -2.93
CA ILE A 122 -0.27 -0.96 -2.71
C ILE A 122 -0.43 -1.24 -1.20
N PRO A 123 -1.27 -2.18 -0.78
CA PRO A 123 -1.62 -2.36 0.64
C PRO A 123 -0.47 -2.92 1.49
N VAL A 124 0.59 -3.43 0.82
CA VAL A 124 1.83 -3.91 1.44
C VAL A 124 2.98 -2.89 1.36
N ALA A 125 2.71 -1.64 0.94
CA ALA A 125 3.73 -0.60 0.87
C ALA A 125 4.12 -0.14 2.29
N LEU A 126 5.42 -0.14 2.60
CA LEU A 126 5.94 0.42 3.86
C LEU A 126 6.09 1.95 3.78
N THR A 127 6.34 2.48 2.58
CA THR A 127 6.53 3.92 2.32
C THR A 127 5.69 4.36 1.12
N CYS A 128 5.25 5.62 1.13
CA CYS A 128 4.47 6.19 0.04
C CYS A 128 5.32 6.43 -1.22
N ILE A 129 4.86 5.99 -2.40
CA ILE A 129 5.56 6.23 -3.67
C ILE A 129 5.80 7.71 -4.02
N ARG A 130 4.98 8.63 -3.50
CA ARG A 130 5.03 10.06 -3.86
C ARG A 130 5.77 10.91 -2.83
N CYS A 131 5.40 10.82 -1.55
CA CYS A 131 6.01 11.63 -0.49
C CYS A 131 7.09 10.91 0.33
N LEU A 132 7.31 9.60 0.08
CA LEU A 132 8.29 8.76 0.77
C LEU A 132 8.12 8.64 2.30
N GLN A 133 7.01 9.15 2.86
CA GLN A 133 6.67 8.98 4.27
C GLN A 133 6.16 7.56 4.56
N PRO A 134 6.30 7.07 5.81
CA PRO A 134 5.80 5.76 6.20
C PRO A 134 4.28 5.65 6.03
N MET A 135 3.80 4.47 5.62
CA MET A 135 2.36 4.19 5.52
C MET A 135 1.72 3.85 6.87
N GLU A 136 2.53 3.47 7.86
CA GLU A 136 2.09 3.19 9.23
C GLU A 136 2.21 4.44 10.11
N ILE A 137 1.09 4.94 10.60
CA ILE A 137 1.07 5.95 11.65
C ILE A 137 1.18 5.21 12.98
N VAL A 138 2.39 5.15 13.53
CA VAL A 138 2.60 4.64 14.88
C VAL A 138 1.88 5.57 15.85
N ALA A 139 0.81 5.08 16.48
CA ALA A 139 0.17 5.82 17.55
C ALA A 139 1.19 6.05 18.67
N PRO A 140 1.26 7.26 19.25
CA PRO A 140 2.15 7.50 20.37
C PRO A 140 1.83 6.51 21.49
N VAL A 141 2.88 5.87 22.03
CA VAL A 141 2.73 4.94 23.15
C VAL A 141 2.08 5.70 24.30
N PRO A 142 0.98 5.19 24.88
CA PRO A 142 0.34 5.85 26.00
C PRO A 142 1.34 6.03 27.16
N PRO A 143 1.27 7.14 27.91
CA PRO A 143 2.16 7.35 29.04
C PRO A 143 2.02 6.19 30.03
N PRO A 144 3.11 5.79 30.71
CA PRO A 144 3.03 4.75 31.71
C PRO A 144 2.02 5.15 32.79
N PRO A 145 1.24 4.19 33.32
CA PRO A 145 0.34 4.48 34.42
C PRO A 145 1.14 5.07 35.59
N PRO A 146 0.54 6.00 36.36
CA PRO A 146 1.21 6.57 37.52
C PRO A 146 1.62 5.44 38.48
N ALA A 147 2.84 5.53 39.02
CA ALA A 147 3.33 4.55 39.98
C ALA A 147 2.36 4.48 41.18
N PRO A 148 2.10 3.27 41.72
CA PRO A 148 1.27 3.14 42.91
C PRO A 148 1.91 3.92 44.06
N ILE A 149 1.13 4.80 44.68
CA ILE A 149 1.53 5.48 45.92
C ILE A 149 1.67 4.39 46.98
N VAL A 150 2.90 4.06 47.35
CA VAL A 150 3.17 3.11 48.43
C VAL A 150 2.70 3.77 49.72
N ALA A 151 1.62 3.25 50.31
CA ALA A 151 1.18 3.65 51.64
C ALA A 151 2.34 3.43 52.62
N PRO A 152 2.58 4.34 53.58
CA PRO A 152 3.63 4.16 54.57
C PRO A 152 3.42 2.83 55.30
N LEU A 153 4.48 2.03 55.37
CA LEU A 153 4.52 0.79 56.16
C LEU A 153 4.07 1.12 57.59
N ILE A 154 2.95 0.54 58.01
CA ILE A 154 2.49 0.61 59.40
C ILE A 154 3.57 -0.08 60.22
N SER A 155 4.21 0.67 61.14
CA SER A 155 5.17 0.09 62.09
C SER A 155 4.48 -1.04 62.85
N PRO A 156 5.09 -2.23 62.99
CA PRO A 156 4.49 -3.31 63.77
C PRO A 156 4.21 -2.81 65.19
N GLU A 157 3.02 -3.15 65.70
CA GLU A 157 2.64 -2.85 67.08
C GLU A 157 3.65 -3.50 68.04
N PRO A 158 4.10 -2.81 69.10
CA PRO A 158 5.06 -3.39 70.02
C PRO A 158 4.53 -4.69 70.63
N GLU A 159 5.29 -5.76 70.51
CA GLU A 159 4.97 -7.01 71.20
C GLU A 159 4.93 -6.77 72.71
N PRO A 160 3.93 -7.33 73.43
CA PRO A 160 3.83 -7.15 74.87
C PRO A 160 5.10 -7.67 75.55
N ALA A 161 5.76 -6.82 76.33
CA ALA A 161 6.95 -7.19 77.06
C ALA A 161 6.65 -8.37 77.99
N ARG A 162 7.37 -9.48 77.81
CA ARG A 162 7.23 -10.67 78.64
C ARG A 162 7.64 -10.36 80.08
N ASN A 163 6.65 -10.06 80.93
CA ASN A 163 6.88 -9.76 82.33
C ASN A 163 7.33 -11.03 83.05
N TRP A 164 8.59 -11.12 83.48
CA TRP A 164 9.19 -12.29 84.14
C TRP A 164 9.00 -12.28 85.66
N TRP A 165 8.52 -11.16 86.21
CA TRP A 165 8.44 -10.98 87.66
C TRP A 165 7.43 -11.90 88.34
N TRP A 166 6.34 -12.29 87.66
CA TRP A 166 5.38 -13.25 88.22
C TRP A 166 6.01 -14.63 88.46
N LEU A 167 6.98 -15.06 87.64
CA LEU A 167 7.72 -16.32 87.87
C LEU A 167 8.51 -16.24 89.17
N VAL A 168 9.12 -15.08 89.46
CA VAL A 168 9.86 -14.83 90.71
C VAL A 168 8.90 -14.90 91.91
N VAL A 169 7.73 -14.27 91.81
CA VAL A 169 6.70 -14.30 92.86
C VAL A 169 6.20 -15.73 93.11
N VAL A 170 5.87 -16.47 92.05
CA VAL A 170 5.42 -17.88 92.16
C VAL A 170 6.50 -18.75 92.79
N CYS A 171 7.76 -18.60 92.37
CA CYS A 171 8.89 -19.36 92.92
C CYS A 171 9.08 -19.08 94.42
N PHE A 172 9.00 -17.80 94.83
CA PHE A 172 9.11 -17.42 96.24
C PHE A 172 7.94 -17.93 97.07
N CYS A 173 6.71 -17.86 96.56
CA CYS A 173 5.53 -18.43 97.23
C CYS A 173 5.66 -19.95 97.42
N LEU A 174 6.09 -20.68 96.39
CA LEU A 174 6.31 -22.13 96.50
C LEU A 174 7.39 -22.46 97.53
N LEU A 175 8.50 -21.72 97.54
CA LEU A 175 9.58 -21.90 98.50
C LEU A 175 9.14 -21.58 99.94
N ALA A 176 8.34 -20.53 100.15
CA ALA A 176 7.78 -20.23 101.46
C ALA A 176 6.85 -21.35 101.95
N MET A 177 5.99 -21.86 101.07
CA MET A 177 5.08 -22.97 101.39
C MET A 177 5.83 -24.25 101.77
N THR A 178 6.90 -24.60 101.06
CA THR A 178 7.71 -25.78 101.41
C THR A 178 8.40 -25.63 102.76
N ILE A 179 8.90 -24.43 103.09
CA ILE A 179 9.49 -24.15 104.42
C ILE A 179 8.44 -24.27 105.52
N ILE A 180 7.24 -23.71 105.35
CA ILE A 180 6.16 -23.78 106.34
C ILE A 180 5.78 -25.24 106.62
N ILE A 181 5.61 -26.04 105.56
CA ILE A 181 5.29 -27.47 105.69
C ILE A 181 6.41 -28.21 106.43
N ALA A 182 7.68 -27.98 106.06
CA ALA A 182 8.82 -28.61 106.70
C ALA A 182 8.88 -28.30 108.21
N ILE A 183 8.68 -27.03 108.59
CA ILE A 183 8.62 -26.63 110.00
C ILE A 183 7.48 -27.35 110.72
N ALA A 184 6.28 -27.35 110.15
CA ALA A 184 5.10 -27.98 110.75
C ALA A 184 5.24 -29.51 110.93
N THR A 185 6.04 -30.17 110.08
CA THR A 185 6.33 -31.61 110.23
C THR A 185 7.43 -31.93 111.23
N LEU A 186 8.26 -30.95 111.60
CA LEU A 186 9.39 -31.11 112.52
C LEU A 186 9.06 -30.73 113.98
N THR A 187 8.03 -29.91 114.19
CA THR A 187 7.50 -29.52 115.51
C THR A 187 6.43 -30.47 116.00
#